data_AF-A0A195CLZ1-F1
#
_entry.id   AF-A0A195CLZ1-F1
#
_cell.length_a   1.000
_cell.length_b   1.000
_cell.length_c   1.000
_cell.angle_alpha   90.00
_cell.angle_beta   90.00
_cell.angle_gamma   90.00
#
_symmetry.space_group_name_H-M   'P 1'
#
loop_
_entity.id
_entity.type
_entity.pdbx_description
1 polymer ?
#
loop_
_entity_poly.entity_id
_entity_poly.type
_entity_poly.pdbx_seq_one_letter_code
_entity_poly.pdbx_strand_id
1 'polypeptide(L)'
;MKIFILFMCLLAVTYGKDPEGVKILFENLEQCVKELPKCENLKRNPLVSVPAWHCALKRVGVVTKDDEVIKKKGIDYCKAVMMDEHLEYCYRVVTWCIEKEDEKLGSNFEKTSRKLECIILHGVMGMIVKPKEENA
;
A
#
# COMPACT_ATOMS: atom_id res chain seq x y z
N MET A 1 -12.71 15.43 48.01
CA MET A 1 -13.12 15.49 46.59
C MET A 1 -11.98 16.13 45.79
N LYS A 2 -11.00 15.35 45.29
CA LYS A 2 -9.84 15.82 44.47
C LYS A 2 -8.89 14.65 44.10
N ILE A 3 -9.37 13.55 43.50
CA ILE A 3 -8.50 12.46 42.97
C ILE A 3 -9.08 11.86 41.67
N PHE A 4 -9.58 12.69 40.75
CA PHE A 4 -10.18 12.18 39.49
C PHE A 4 -9.74 12.91 38.23
N ILE A 5 -8.50 13.44 38.18
CA ILE A 5 -8.01 14.19 37.00
C ILE A 5 -6.63 13.72 36.51
N LEU A 6 -6.20 12.47 36.81
CA LEU A 6 -4.89 11.99 36.33
C LEU A 6 -4.94 10.71 35.49
N PHE A 7 -6.12 10.09 35.29
CA PHE A 7 -6.23 8.87 34.49
C PHE A 7 -6.79 9.06 33.07
N MET A 8 -7.25 10.26 32.72
CA MET A 8 -7.74 10.53 31.35
C MET A 8 -6.61 10.73 30.32
N CYS A 9 -5.37 10.96 30.74
CA CYS A 9 -4.23 11.09 29.81
C CYS A 9 -3.64 9.74 29.36
N LEU A 10 -4.04 8.62 29.96
CA LEU A 10 -3.54 7.28 29.59
C LEU A 10 -4.41 6.57 28.55
N LEU A 11 -5.57 7.12 28.19
CA LEU A 11 -6.45 6.56 27.15
C LEU A 11 -6.12 7.03 25.73
N ALA A 12 -5.04 7.79 25.55
CA ALA A 12 -4.35 7.86 24.26
C ALA A 12 -3.48 6.60 24.07
N VAL A 13 -4.04 5.42 24.33
CA VAL A 13 -3.45 4.17 23.83
C VAL A 13 -3.66 4.25 22.33
N THR A 14 -2.59 4.65 21.66
CA THR A 14 -2.37 4.62 20.23
C THR A 14 -3.21 3.53 19.58
N TYR A 15 -4.15 3.91 18.71
CA TYR A 15 -4.69 3.03 17.67
C TYR A 15 -3.58 2.74 16.64
N GLY A 16 -2.44 2.27 17.12
CA GLY A 16 -1.29 1.90 16.34
C GLY A 16 -1.56 0.54 15.73
N LYS A 17 -2.11 0.56 14.52
CA LYS A 17 -2.05 -0.59 13.61
C LYS A 17 -0.63 -1.14 13.58
N ASP A 18 -0.49 -2.45 13.41
CA ASP A 18 0.79 -3.15 13.26
C ASP A 18 1.74 -2.35 12.32
N PRO A 19 2.78 -1.70 12.87
CA PRO A 19 3.68 -0.86 12.08
C PRO A 19 4.50 -1.68 11.08
N GLU A 20 4.59 -3.00 11.27
CA GLU A 20 5.45 -3.89 10.49
C GLU A 20 5.02 -3.95 9.03
N GLY A 21 3.72 -4.06 8.75
CA GLY A 21 3.19 -4.12 7.38
C GLY A 21 3.47 -2.84 6.58
N VAL A 22 3.28 -1.68 7.22
CA VAL A 22 3.55 -0.38 6.61
C VAL A 22 5.06 -0.18 6.42
N LYS A 23 5.87 -0.54 7.41
CA LYS A 23 7.35 -0.48 7.32
C LYS A 23 7.87 -1.33 6.15
N ILE A 24 7.46 -2.60 6.08
CA ILE A 24 7.81 -3.51 4.97
C ILE A 24 7.39 -2.94 3.62
N LEU A 25 6.22 -2.30 3.53
CA LEU A 25 5.78 -1.65 2.29
C LEU A 25 6.76 -0.55 1.87
N PHE A 26 7.09 0.39 2.76
CA PHE A 26 7.96 1.52 2.42
C PHE A 26 9.38 1.05 2.09
N GLU A 27 9.93 0.10 2.85
CA GLU A 27 11.25 -0.49 2.56
C GLU A 27 11.27 -1.11 1.15
N ASN A 28 10.25 -1.89 0.81
CA ASN A 28 10.15 -2.50 -0.52
C ASN A 28 9.98 -1.44 -1.62
N LEU A 29 9.12 -0.44 -1.43
CA LEU A 29 8.92 0.63 -2.40
C LEU A 29 10.21 1.42 -2.64
N GLU A 30 10.95 1.76 -1.59
CA GLU A 30 12.23 2.46 -1.71
C GLU A 30 13.28 1.64 -2.45
N GLN A 31 13.41 0.35 -2.13
CA GLN A 31 14.33 -0.54 -2.82
C GLN A 31 13.94 -0.70 -4.30
N CYS A 32 12.66 -0.92 -4.58
CA CYS A 32 12.16 -1.05 -5.94
C CYS A 32 12.40 0.23 -6.76
N VAL A 33 12.21 1.43 -6.20
CA VAL A 33 12.51 2.69 -6.91
C VAL A 33 14.00 2.86 -7.22
N LYS A 34 14.89 2.36 -6.36
CA LYS A 34 16.35 2.38 -6.59
C LYS A 34 16.77 1.46 -7.74
N GLU A 35 16.05 0.36 -7.95
CA GLU A 35 16.29 -0.61 -9.04
C GLU A 35 15.78 -0.13 -10.41
N LEU A 36 14.83 0.81 -10.43
CA LEU A 36 14.31 1.36 -11.69
C LEU A 36 15.35 2.25 -12.39
N PRO A 37 15.44 2.24 -13.74
CA PRO A 37 16.35 3.09 -14.51
C PRO A 37 16.27 4.55 -14.06
N LYS A 38 17.41 5.20 -13.78
CA LYS A 38 17.41 6.59 -13.35
C LYS A 38 17.02 7.49 -14.53
N CYS A 39 15.93 8.25 -14.36
CA CYS A 39 15.64 9.38 -15.23
C CYS A 39 16.23 10.62 -14.56
N GLU A 40 17.25 11.24 -15.17
CA GLU A 40 17.81 12.48 -14.65
C GLU A 40 16.69 13.52 -14.51
N ASN A 41 16.61 14.16 -13.34
CA ASN A 41 15.65 15.23 -12.98
C ASN A 41 14.23 14.84 -12.57
N LEU A 42 13.86 13.56 -12.45
CA LEU A 42 12.52 13.18 -11.95
C LEU A 42 12.57 12.71 -10.49
N LYS A 43 12.01 13.49 -9.57
CA LYS A 43 11.75 13.03 -8.19
C LYS A 43 10.65 11.97 -8.23
N ARG A 44 11.03 10.69 -8.19
CA ARG A 44 10.07 9.57 -8.15
C ARG A 44 9.45 9.49 -6.77
N ASN A 45 8.17 9.87 -6.65
CA ASN A 45 7.37 9.50 -5.49
C ASN A 45 7.01 8.00 -5.63
N PRO A 46 7.52 7.11 -4.75
CA PRO A 46 7.26 5.67 -4.85
C PRO A 46 5.76 5.33 -4.77
N LEU A 47 4.98 6.14 -4.05
CA LEU A 47 3.54 5.90 -3.83
C LEU A 47 2.69 6.06 -5.10
N VAL A 48 3.18 6.75 -6.12
CA VAL A 48 2.48 6.94 -7.41
C VAL A 48 3.18 6.22 -8.57
N SER A 49 4.21 5.42 -8.29
CA SER A 49 4.96 4.70 -9.30
C SER A 49 4.41 3.28 -9.48
N VAL A 50 3.69 3.04 -10.59
CA VAL A 50 3.21 1.69 -10.95
C VAL A 50 4.34 0.65 -10.95
N PRO A 51 5.53 0.91 -11.57
CA PRO A 51 6.63 -0.05 -11.53
C PRO A 51 7.15 -0.35 -10.11
N ALA A 52 7.18 0.65 -9.22
CA ALA A 52 7.59 0.44 -7.84
C ALA A 52 6.60 -0.46 -7.08
N TRP A 53 5.30 -0.20 -7.24
CA TRP A 53 4.24 -1.02 -6.65
C TRP A 53 4.23 -2.45 -7.20
N HIS A 54 4.41 -2.60 -8.50
CA HIS A 54 4.51 -3.91 -9.13
C HIS A 54 5.65 -4.74 -8.52
N CYS A 55 6.84 -4.16 -8.41
CA CYS A 55 8.00 -4.78 -7.78
C CYS A 55 7.76 -5.09 -6.29
N ALA A 56 7.24 -4.13 -5.52
CA ALA A 56 7.00 -4.31 -4.09
C ALA A 56 6.00 -5.43 -3.80
N LEU A 57 4.90 -5.49 -4.57
CA LEU A 57 3.87 -6.50 -4.42
C LEU A 57 4.31 -7.90 -4.86
N LYS A 58 5.27 -8.01 -5.79
CA LYS A 58 5.95 -9.28 -6.08
C LYS A 58 6.72 -9.81 -4.87
N ARG A 59 7.41 -8.95 -4.13
CA ARG A 59 8.23 -9.34 -2.96
C ARG A 59 7.41 -9.88 -1.79
N VAL A 60 6.20 -9.36 -1.60
CA VAL A 60 5.25 -9.86 -0.60
C VAL A 60 4.29 -10.92 -1.15
N GLY A 61 4.48 -11.35 -2.40
CA GLY A 61 3.73 -12.43 -3.03
C GLY A 61 2.26 -12.12 -3.30
N VAL A 62 1.88 -10.84 -3.37
CA VAL A 62 0.57 -10.37 -3.87
C VAL A 62 0.52 -10.49 -5.39
N VAL A 63 1.64 -10.21 -6.06
CA VAL A 63 1.85 -10.47 -7.49
C VAL A 63 2.72 -11.72 -7.65
N THR A 64 2.33 -12.64 -8.52
CA THR A 64 3.09 -13.87 -8.81
C THR A 64 4.33 -13.57 -9.66
N LYS A 65 5.19 -14.57 -9.86
CA LYS A 65 6.34 -14.43 -10.77
C LYS A 65 5.90 -14.12 -12.20
N ASP A 66 4.77 -14.67 -12.62
CA ASP A 66 4.13 -14.52 -13.93
C ASP A 66 3.24 -13.26 -14.04
N ASP A 67 3.47 -12.27 -13.15
CA ASP A 67 2.79 -10.96 -13.14
C ASP A 67 1.28 -11.02 -12.89
N GLU A 68 0.76 -12.05 -12.23
CA GLU A 68 -0.66 -12.14 -11.88
C GLU A 68 -0.93 -11.66 -10.47
N VAL A 69 -1.99 -10.88 -10.28
CA VAL A 69 -2.46 -10.47 -8.95
C VAL A 69 -3.25 -11.60 -8.31
N ILE A 70 -2.82 -12.07 -7.14
CA ILE A 70 -3.63 -12.96 -6.30
C ILE A 70 -4.67 -12.10 -5.56
N LYS A 71 -5.89 -12.04 -6.09
CA LYS A 71 -6.98 -11.17 -5.60
C LYS A 71 -7.13 -11.17 -4.08
N LYS A 72 -7.23 -12.35 -3.47
CA LYS A 72 -7.36 -12.48 -2.01
C LYS A 72 -6.20 -11.82 -1.26
N LYS A 73 -4.96 -12.04 -1.70
CA LYS A 73 -3.78 -11.41 -1.08
C LYS A 73 -3.76 -9.91 -1.29
N GLY A 74 -4.17 -9.40 -2.45
CA GLY A 74 -4.28 -7.96 -2.69
C GLY A 74 -5.29 -7.29 -1.75
N ILE A 75 -6.45 -7.90 -1.55
CA ILE A 75 -7.47 -7.42 -0.61
C ILE A 75 -6.97 -7.50 0.83
N ASP A 76 -6.39 -8.63 1.23
CA ASP A 76 -5.85 -8.80 2.59
C ASP A 76 -4.65 -7.87 2.84
N TYR A 77 -3.90 -7.47 1.80
CA TYR A 77 -2.80 -6.51 1.94
C TYR A 77 -3.27 -5.12 2.39
N CYS A 78 -4.51 -4.71 2.07
CA CYS A 78 -5.10 -3.49 2.66
C CYS A 78 -5.09 -3.56 4.21
N LYS A 79 -5.32 -4.74 4.81
CA LYS A 79 -5.24 -4.94 6.27
C LYS A 79 -3.84 -4.75 6.81
N ALA A 80 -2.80 -4.97 6.01
CA ALA A 80 -1.43 -4.81 6.45
C ALA A 80 -0.98 -3.34 6.41
N VAL A 81 -1.56 -2.53 5.51
CA VAL A 81 -0.99 -1.20 5.19
C VAL A 81 -1.92 0.00 5.41
N MET A 82 -3.22 -0.21 5.68
CA MET A 82 -4.20 0.88 5.85
C MET A 82 -4.77 0.97 7.26
N MET A 83 -4.96 2.18 7.79
CA MET A 83 -5.75 2.38 9.02
C MET A 83 -7.18 1.85 8.87
N ASP A 84 -7.79 1.45 9.99
CA ASP A 84 -9.10 0.77 10.00
C ASP A 84 -10.20 1.59 9.32
N GLU A 85 -10.19 2.92 9.50
CA GLU A 85 -11.12 3.86 8.86
C GLU A 85 -11.03 3.91 7.31
N HIS A 86 -9.95 3.38 6.73
CA HIS A 86 -9.73 3.34 5.28
C HIS A 86 -9.84 1.92 4.69
N LEU A 87 -10.02 0.88 5.53
CA LEU A 87 -10.02 -0.51 5.06
C LEU A 87 -11.16 -0.82 4.10
N GLU A 88 -12.38 -0.40 4.42
CA GLU A 88 -13.55 -0.66 3.58
C GLU A 88 -13.38 -0.01 2.19
N TYR A 89 -12.88 1.23 2.17
CA TYR A 89 -12.57 1.93 0.92
C TYR A 89 -11.50 1.18 0.11
N CYS A 90 -10.41 0.77 0.76
CA CYS A 90 -9.33 0.03 0.13
C CYS A 90 -9.84 -1.28 -0.48
N TYR A 91 -10.59 -2.11 0.27
CA TYR A 91 -11.12 -3.37 -0.24
C TYR A 91 -12.01 -3.16 -1.46
N ARG A 92 -12.91 -2.17 -1.40
CA ARG A 92 -13.85 -1.88 -2.48
C ARG A 92 -13.11 -1.48 -3.75
N VAL A 93 -12.18 -0.54 -3.66
CA VAL A 93 -11.42 -0.04 -4.82
C VAL A 93 -10.51 -1.12 -5.38
N VAL A 94 -9.76 -1.83 -4.53
CA VAL A 94 -8.86 -2.91 -4.96
C VAL A 94 -9.64 -4.02 -5.66
N THR A 95 -10.77 -4.44 -5.09
CA THR A 95 -11.63 -5.47 -5.70
C THR A 95 -12.14 -5.01 -7.06
N TRP A 96 -12.70 -3.80 -7.13
CA TRP A 96 -13.25 -3.25 -8.37
C TRP A 96 -12.19 -3.08 -9.47
N CYS A 97 -11.01 -2.56 -9.14
CA CYS A 97 -9.92 -2.41 -10.11
C CYS A 97 -9.41 -3.77 -10.62
N ILE A 98 -9.33 -4.79 -9.75
CA ILE A 98 -8.92 -6.13 -10.17
C ILE A 98 -9.93 -6.71 -11.16
N GLU A 99 -11.22 -6.71 -10.81
CA GLU A 99 -12.29 -7.26 -11.63
C GLU A 99 -12.40 -6.53 -12.98
N LYS A 100 -12.40 -5.19 -12.96
CA LYS A 100 -12.52 -4.36 -14.15
C LYS A 100 -11.40 -4.59 -15.18
N GLU A 101 -10.18 -4.84 -14.71
CA GLU A 101 -9.02 -4.99 -15.59
C GLU A 101 -8.74 -6.45 -15.97
N ASP A 102 -9.29 -7.43 -15.24
CA ASP A 102 -9.14 -8.86 -15.55
C ASP A 102 -9.80 -9.26 -16.88
N GLU A 103 -10.96 -8.67 -17.16
CA GLU A 103 -11.74 -8.92 -18.38
C GLU A 103 -11.08 -8.39 -19.66
N LYS A 104 -10.09 -7.50 -19.53
CA LYS A 104 -9.43 -6.88 -20.68
C LYS A 104 -8.35 -7.78 -21.27
N LEU A 105 -8.10 -7.63 -22.57
CA LEU A 105 -7.00 -8.31 -23.26
C LEU A 105 -5.63 -7.72 -22.85
N GLY A 106 -4.58 -8.52 -23.02
CA GLY A 106 -3.20 -8.14 -22.73
C GLY A 106 -2.46 -9.19 -21.92
N SER A 107 -1.15 -9.01 -21.81
CA SER A 107 -0.28 -9.83 -20.96
C SER A 107 -0.61 -9.63 -19.47
N ASN A 108 -0.20 -10.58 -18.63
CA ASN A 108 -0.36 -10.47 -17.18
C ASN A 108 0.28 -9.19 -16.63
N PHE A 109 1.46 -8.83 -17.13
CA PHE A 109 2.15 -7.59 -16.78
C PHE A 109 1.31 -6.35 -17.12
N GLU A 110 0.73 -6.28 -18.32
CA GLU A 110 -0.12 -5.16 -18.74
C GLU A 110 -1.40 -5.07 -17.90
N LYS A 111 -2.06 -6.20 -17.66
CA LYS A 111 -3.25 -6.26 -16.80
C LYS A 111 -2.93 -5.79 -15.39
N THR A 112 -1.85 -6.29 -14.79
CA THR A 112 -1.43 -5.90 -13.45
C THR A 112 -1.03 -4.43 -13.38
N SER A 113 -0.33 -3.91 -14.38
CA SER A 113 0.01 -2.49 -14.45
C SER A 113 -1.24 -1.61 -14.47
N ARG A 114 -2.26 -1.97 -15.26
CA ARG A 114 -3.55 -1.25 -15.29
C ARG A 114 -4.33 -1.35 -13.99
N LYS A 115 -4.31 -2.50 -13.31
CA LYS A 115 -4.91 -2.65 -11.97
C LYS A 115 -4.28 -1.69 -10.98
N LEU A 116 -2.95 -1.62 -10.95
CA LEU A 116 -2.21 -0.72 -10.06
C LEU A 116 -2.46 0.75 -10.39
N GLU A 117 -2.46 1.11 -11.67
CA GLU A 117 -2.80 2.46 -12.13
C GLU A 117 -4.21 2.86 -11.69
N CYS A 118 -5.20 1.97 -11.87
CA CYS A 118 -6.56 2.17 -11.40
C CYS A 118 -6.61 2.46 -9.89
N ILE A 119 -5.92 1.64 -9.08
CA ILE A 119 -5.89 1.80 -7.62
C ILE A 119 -5.23 3.14 -7.22
N ILE A 120 -4.14 3.53 -7.90
CA ILE A 120 -3.44 4.79 -7.67
C ILE A 120 -4.34 5.99 -8.03
N LEU A 121 -5.02 5.95 -9.19
CA LEU A 121 -5.92 7.01 -9.64
C LEU A 121 -7.12 7.20 -8.69
N HIS A 122 -7.57 6.13 -8.04
CA HIS A 122 -8.59 6.19 -7.01
C HIS A 122 -8.05 6.60 -5.63
N GLY A 123 -6.78 7.02 -5.52
CA GLY A 123 -6.25 7.69 -4.34
C GLY A 123 -5.98 6.77 -3.15
N VAL A 124 -6.07 5.44 -3.31
CA VAL A 124 -5.83 4.46 -2.24
C VAL A 124 -4.46 4.67 -1.60
N MET A 125 -3.42 4.93 -2.40
CA MET A 125 -2.05 5.11 -1.89
C MET A 125 -1.88 6.36 -1.02
N GLY A 126 -2.73 7.37 -1.19
CA GLY A 126 -2.71 8.59 -0.38
C GLY A 126 -3.24 8.39 1.05
N MET A 127 -3.89 7.26 1.32
CA MET A 127 -4.42 6.89 2.64
C MET A 127 -3.40 6.12 3.50
N ILE A 128 -2.25 5.77 2.93
CA ILE A 128 -1.17 5.06 3.63
C ILE A 128 -0.36 6.09 4.42
N VAL A 129 -0.40 5.96 5.75
CA VAL A 129 0.37 6.83 6.64
C VAL A 129 1.80 6.32 6.72
N LYS A 130 2.79 7.14 6.30
CA LYS A 130 4.20 6.81 6.47
C LYS A 130 4.53 6.66 7.97
N PRO A 131 5.29 5.64 8.40
CA PRO A 131 5.74 5.53 9.78
C PRO A 131 6.52 6.80 10.14
N LYS A 132 6.34 7.31 11.37
CA LYS A 132 7.19 8.39 11.87
C LYS A 132 8.61 7.81 11.98
N GLU A 133 9.59 8.49 11.40
CA GLU A 133 10.99 8.18 11.64
C GLU A 133 11.25 8.42 13.14
N GLU A 134 11.46 7.35 13.91
CA GLU A 134 12.01 7.46 15.25
C GLU A 134 13.46 7.94 15.08
N ASN A 135 13.70 9.21 15.40
CA ASN A 135 15.05 9.76 15.46
C ASN A 135 15.85 8.92 16.48
N ALA A 136 16.83 8.17 15.98
CA ALA A 136 17.83 7.49 16.78
C ALA A 136 18.82 8.49 17.38
#